data_AF-A0A529XEU1-F1
#
_entry.id   AF-A0A529XEU1-F1
#
_cell.length_a   1.000
_cell.length_b   1.000
_cell.length_c   1.000
_cell.angle_alpha   90.00
_cell.angle_beta   90.00
_cell.angle_gamma   90.00
#
_symmetry.space_group_name_H-M   'P 1'
#
loop_
_entity.id
_entity.type
_entity.pdbx_description
1 polymer ?
#
loop_
_entity_poly.entity_id
_entity_poly.type
_entity_poly.pdbx_seq_one_letter_code
_entity_poly.pdbx_strand_id
1 'polypeptide(L)'
;AIAEPGKKGTTRPACGAPDSDTLDFGTRFDCFDPGSETAHRPLPAEAAANRKMLLAAMRAAGFRNYAREWWHFTLAKEPFPKQRFDFPVTAN
;
A
#
# COMPACT_ATOMS: atom_id res chain seq x y z
N ALA A 1 -22.06 -9.12 -16.29
CA ALA A 1 -22.47 -9.41 -14.90
C ALA A 1 -23.48 -8.35 -14.49
N ILE A 2 -24.65 -8.75 -14.01
CA ILE A 2 -25.74 -7.83 -13.64
C ILE A 2 -25.48 -7.33 -12.22
N ALA A 3 -25.44 -6.02 -12.02
CA ALA A 3 -25.29 -5.43 -10.70
C ALA A 3 -26.62 -5.53 -9.93
N GLU A 4 -26.59 -6.13 -8.75
CA GLU A 4 -27.73 -6.23 -7.83
C GLU A 4 -28.09 -4.84 -7.25
N PRO A 5 -29.33 -4.34 -7.45
CA PRO A 5 -29.76 -3.03 -6.97
C PRO A 5 -30.22 -3.15 -5.51
N GLY A 6 -29.33 -2.85 -4.55
CA GLY A 6 -29.73 -2.87 -3.13
C GLY A 6 -28.68 -2.57 -2.08
N LYS A 7 -27.37 -2.61 -2.39
CA LYS A 7 -26.37 -2.19 -1.41
C LYS A 7 -26.24 -0.67 -1.42
N LYS A 8 -26.89 -0.01 -0.44
CA LYS A 8 -26.57 1.38 -0.06
C LYS A 8 -25.05 1.48 0.06
N GLY A 9 -24.41 2.21 -0.85
CA GLY A 9 -23.00 2.51 -0.78
C GLY A 9 -22.73 3.23 0.52
N THR A 10 -22.21 2.52 1.52
CA THR A 10 -21.64 3.15 2.71
C THR A 10 -20.56 4.10 2.22
N THR A 11 -20.63 5.37 2.59
CA THR A 11 -19.61 6.37 2.30
C THR A 11 -18.25 5.77 2.65
N ARG A 12 -17.48 5.37 1.62
CA ARG A 12 -16.17 4.75 1.86
C ARG A 12 -15.28 5.86 2.40
N PRO A 13 -14.67 5.69 3.58
CA PRO A 13 -13.72 6.69 4.03
C PRO A 13 -12.64 6.89 2.95
N ALA A 14 -12.17 8.12 2.79
CA ALA A 14 -11.17 8.52 1.81
C ALA A 14 -9.86 7.70 1.91
N CYS A 15 -9.68 6.96 3.00
CA CYS A 15 -8.57 6.07 3.26
C CYS A 15 -8.96 4.61 3.55
N GLY A 16 -10.25 4.23 3.52
CA GLY A 16 -10.70 2.88 3.89
C GLY A 16 -10.28 1.79 2.91
N ALA A 17 -10.14 0.56 3.39
CA ALA A 17 -9.64 -0.60 2.64
C ALA A 17 -10.20 -0.74 1.20
N PRO A 18 -9.36 -1.20 0.25
CA PRO A 18 -9.78 -1.47 -1.12
C PRO A 18 -10.81 -2.62 -1.21
N ASP A 19 -11.39 -2.82 -2.40
CA ASP A 19 -12.42 -3.84 -2.66
C ASP A 19 -11.92 -5.29 -2.49
N SER A 20 -12.86 -6.23 -2.50
CA SER A 20 -12.71 -7.67 -2.18
C SER A 20 -11.62 -8.44 -2.91
N ASP A 21 -11.04 -7.87 -3.97
CA ASP A 21 -10.12 -8.56 -4.88
C ASP A 21 -8.65 -8.28 -4.52
N THR A 22 -8.41 -7.52 -3.44
CA THR A 22 -7.07 -7.20 -2.93
C THR A 22 -6.98 -7.50 -1.44
N LEU A 23 -5.77 -7.81 -0.97
CA LEU A 23 -5.52 -7.98 0.47
C LEU A 23 -5.79 -6.65 1.20
N ASP A 24 -6.45 -6.74 2.35
CA ASP A 24 -6.66 -5.57 3.21
C ASP A 24 -5.34 -5.18 3.88
N PHE A 25 -4.93 -3.92 3.74
CA PHE A 25 -3.79 -3.32 4.44
C PHE A 25 -4.21 -2.24 5.43
N GLY A 26 -5.51 -2.07 5.69
CA GLY A 26 -6.11 -1.12 6.62
C GLY A 26 -6.20 0.32 6.09
N THR A 27 -5.39 0.67 5.09
CA THR A 27 -5.61 1.87 4.27
C THR A 27 -5.42 1.54 2.80
N ARG A 28 -5.94 2.39 1.90
CA ARG A 28 -5.55 2.36 0.48
C ARG A 28 -4.11 2.80 0.28
N PHE A 29 -3.58 2.45 -0.89
CA PHE A 29 -2.41 3.08 -1.49
C PHE A 29 -2.63 4.61 -1.60
N ASP A 30 -1.56 5.39 -1.43
CA ASP A 30 -1.57 6.87 -1.44
C ASP A 30 -2.55 7.54 -0.47
N CYS A 31 -2.84 6.89 0.66
CA CYS A 31 -3.52 7.54 1.76
C CYS A 31 -2.52 8.30 2.65
N PHE A 32 -2.51 9.64 2.63
CA PHE A 32 -1.62 10.43 3.48
C PHE A 32 -2.15 10.63 4.92
N ASP A 33 -2.42 9.53 5.62
CA ASP A 33 -2.91 9.50 7.01
C ASP A 33 -1.94 8.72 7.92
N PRO A 34 -1.84 9.04 9.23
CA PRO A 34 -1.04 8.25 10.17
C PRO A 34 -1.37 6.74 10.17
N GLY A 35 -2.61 6.37 9.81
CA GLY A 35 -3.03 4.99 9.61
C GLY A 35 -2.20 4.23 8.56
N SER A 36 -1.50 4.94 7.67
CA SER A 36 -0.66 4.35 6.63
C SER A 36 0.75 4.01 7.08
N GLU A 37 1.17 4.42 8.29
CA GLU A 37 2.48 4.04 8.84
C GLU A 37 2.60 2.51 8.96
N THR A 38 3.71 1.93 8.52
CA THR A 38 3.89 0.46 8.48
C THR A 38 3.65 -0.21 9.83
N ALA A 39 4.01 0.47 10.92
CA ALA A 39 3.86 0.00 12.30
C ALA A 39 2.68 0.65 13.06
N HIS A 40 1.74 1.30 12.36
CA HIS A 40 0.60 1.98 12.97
C HIS A 40 -0.23 1.08 13.89
N ARG A 41 -0.77 1.66 14.97
CA ARG A 41 -1.73 1.02 15.85
C ARG A 41 -2.80 2.02 16.32
N PRO A 42 -4.07 1.59 16.47
CA PRO A 42 -4.59 0.24 16.22
C PRO A 42 -4.81 -0.05 14.72
N LEU A 43 -4.71 -1.32 14.33
CA LEU A 43 -4.97 -1.80 12.97
C LEU A 43 -5.72 -3.14 13.07
N PRO A 44 -6.66 -3.47 12.16
CA PRO A 44 -7.24 -4.81 12.09
C PRO A 44 -6.17 -5.90 12.00
N ALA A 45 -6.41 -7.05 12.64
CA ALA A 45 -5.42 -8.12 12.75
C ALA A 45 -4.95 -8.64 11.38
N GLU A 46 -5.88 -8.76 10.42
CA GLU A 46 -5.59 -9.16 9.05
C GLU A 46 -4.69 -8.14 8.33
N ALA A 47 -5.04 -6.85 8.40
CA ALA A 47 -4.21 -5.78 7.85
C ALA A 47 -2.80 -5.73 8.45
N ALA A 48 -2.67 -5.96 9.76
CA ALA A 48 -1.36 -6.05 10.41
C ALA A 48 -0.55 -7.26 9.92
N ALA A 49 -1.19 -8.42 9.73
CA ALA A 49 -0.55 -9.61 9.18
C ALA A 49 -0.10 -9.39 7.73
N ASN A 50 -0.94 -8.77 6.90
CA ASN A 50 -0.62 -8.46 5.50
C ASN A 50 0.54 -7.46 5.39
N ARG A 51 0.55 -6.38 6.20
CA ARG A 51 1.70 -5.45 6.27
C ARG A 51 2.99 -6.16 6.69
N LYS A 52 2.92 -7.07 7.67
CA LYS A 52 4.09 -7.84 8.12
C LYS A 52 4.61 -8.79 7.02
N MET A 53 3.70 -9.45 6.31
CA MET A 53 4.04 -10.34 5.18
C MET A 53 4.74 -9.56 4.07
N LEU A 54 4.16 -8.44 3.62
CA LEU A 54 4.74 -7.59 2.59
C LEU A 54 6.12 -7.08 3.01
N LEU A 55 6.25 -6.56 4.24
CA LEU A 55 7.52 -6.08 4.77
C LEU A 55 8.60 -7.17 4.77
N ALA A 56 8.25 -8.40 5.15
CA ALA A 56 9.18 -9.53 5.16
C ALA A 56 9.63 -9.91 3.75
N ALA A 57 8.69 -10.04 2.81
CA ALA A 57 8.98 -10.37 1.41
C ALA A 57 9.88 -9.31 0.76
N MET A 58 9.55 -8.02 0.90
CA MET A 58 10.32 -6.93 0.32
C MET A 58 11.72 -6.83 0.92
N ARG A 59 11.88 -7.07 2.23
CA ARG A 59 13.20 -7.13 2.87
C ARG A 59 14.05 -8.28 2.34
N ALA A 60 13.46 -9.46 2.16
CA ALA A 60 14.16 -10.61 1.59
C ALA A 60 14.64 -10.33 0.15
N ALA A 61 13.90 -9.52 -0.61
CA ALA A 61 14.27 -9.06 -1.94
C ALA A 61 15.25 -7.87 -1.97
N GLY A 62 15.76 -7.42 -0.82
CA GLY A 62 16.75 -6.34 -0.75
C GLY A 62 16.16 -4.91 -0.72
N PHE A 63 14.86 -4.77 -0.45
CA PHE A 63 14.22 -3.46 -0.28
C PHE A 63 14.20 -2.99 1.18
N ARG A 64 14.20 -1.67 1.35
CA ARG A 64 14.01 -0.96 2.61
C ARG A 64 12.66 -0.24 2.58
N ASN A 65 11.81 -0.52 3.56
CA ASN A 65 10.54 0.18 3.73
C ASN A 65 10.75 1.62 4.22
N TYR A 66 9.88 2.53 3.77
CA TYR A 66 9.69 3.84 4.39
C TYR A 66 8.59 3.76 5.44
N ALA A 67 8.91 4.12 6.69
CA ALA A 67 8.08 3.82 7.85
C ALA A 67 6.67 4.46 7.82
N ARG A 68 6.50 5.58 7.10
CA ARG A 68 5.22 6.33 7.06
C ARG A 68 4.22 5.80 6.02
N GLU A 69 4.65 4.92 5.13
CA GLU A 69 3.84 4.43 4.02
C GLU A 69 4.06 2.92 3.88
N TRP A 70 3.06 2.11 4.24
CA TRP A 70 3.18 0.65 4.20
C TRP A 70 3.48 0.09 2.81
N TRP A 71 3.14 0.83 1.75
CA TRP A 71 3.38 0.48 0.35
C TRP A 71 4.74 0.92 -0.19
N HIS A 72 5.46 1.81 0.52
CA HIS A 72 6.66 2.44 -0.02
C HIS A 72 7.93 1.66 0.32
N PHE A 73 8.70 1.34 -0.71
CA PHE A 73 9.97 0.63 -0.59
C PHE A 73 11.02 1.20 -1.55
N THR A 74 12.25 1.31 -1.07
CA THR A 74 13.43 1.69 -1.87
C THR A 74 14.38 0.51 -1.95
N LEU A 75 14.93 0.22 -3.14
CA LEU A 75 15.94 -0.82 -3.29
C LEU A 75 17.22 -0.40 -2.54
N ALA A 76 17.73 -1.23 -1.64
CA ALA A 76 18.83 -0.83 -0.74
C ALA A 76 20.15 -0.55 -1.49
N LYS A 77 20.37 -1.24 -2.61
CA LYS A 77 21.53 -1.08 -3.49
C LYS A 77 21.07 -0.62 -4.88
N GLU A 78 20.30 0.46 -4.94
CA GLU A 78 19.84 0.99 -6.21
C GLU A 78 20.98 1.60 -7.06
N PRO A 79 20.93 1.48 -8.40
CA PRO A 79 22.00 1.94 -9.28
C PRO A 79 22.12 3.47 -9.40
N PHE A 80 21.04 4.21 -9.10
CA PHE A 80 20.95 5.65 -9.39
C PHE A 80 20.48 6.51 -8.19
N PRO A 81 21.11 6.43 -7.00
CA PRO A 81 20.55 6.99 -5.76
C PRO A 81 20.48 8.52 -5.69
N LYS A 82 21.13 9.22 -6.62
CA LYS A 82 21.17 10.69 -6.67
C LYS A 82 20.59 11.26 -7.97
N GLN A 83 20.22 10.39 -8.91
CA GLN A 83 19.76 10.81 -10.22
C GLN A 83 18.23 10.77 -10.24
N ARG A 84 17.64 11.91 -10.60
CA ARG A 84 16.21 12.01 -10.89
C ARG A 84 16.06 12.04 -12.40
N PHE A 85 15.28 11.12 -12.93
CA PHE A 85 14.99 11.06 -14.35
C PHE A 85 13.72 11.87 -14.65
N ASP A 86 13.70 12.52 -15.80
CA ASP A 86 12.56 13.29 -16.31
C ASP A 86 12.35 12.97 -17.79
N PHE A 87 11.97 11.72 -18.06
CA PHE A 87 11.57 11.26 -19.39
C PHE A 87 10.13 10.74 -19.33
N PRO A 88 9.36 10.80 -20.44
CA PRO A 88 7.99 10.30 -20.46
C PRO A 88 7.90 8.80 -20.18
N VAL A 89 6.93 8.37 -19.37
CA VAL A 89 6.60 6.96 -19.17
C VAL A 89 5.59 6.53 -20.24
N THR A 90 6.03 5.75 -21.21
CA THR A 90 5.20 5.25 -22.32
C THR A 90 4.96 3.75 -22.17
N ALA A 91 3.74 3.29 -22.48
CA ALA A 91 3.49 1.86 -22.69
C ALA A 91 4.07 1.45 -24.05
N ASN A 92 4.67 0.26 -24.11
CA ASN A 92 5.11 -0.36 -25.37
C ASN A 92 3.93 -1.03 -26.09
#